data_AF-A0A0G0ZJ84-F1
#
_entry.id   AF-A0A0G0ZJ84-F1
#
_cell.length_a   1.000
_cell.length_b   1.000
_cell.length_c   1.000
_cell.angle_alpha   90.00
_cell.angle_beta   90.00
_cell.angle_gamma   90.00
#
_symmetry.space_group_name_H-M   'P 1'
#
loop_
_entity.id
_entity.type
_entity.pdbx_description
1 polymer ?
#
loop_
_entity_poly.entity_id
_entity_poly.type
_entity_poly.pdbx_seq_one_letter_code
_entity_poly.pdbx_strand_id
1 'polypeptide(L)'
;MIAYAKTVEEIIGVVVSEILTPIVTLLFALAIILFIWGIVEFLIYSDNEEKKSIGKRHMVWGIIGLAIMIAVNGIVWMLVNFWASIS
;
A
#
# COMPACT_ATOMS: atom_id res chain seq x y z
N MET A 1 11.37 -18.53 -36.40
CA MET A 1 11.32 -18.03 -35.02
C MET A 1 10.31 -16.90 -35.01
N ILE A 2 9.10 -17.13 -34.49
CA ILE A 2 8.09 -16.08 -34.37
C ILE A 2 8.48 -15.19 -33.18
N ALA A 3 8.58 -13.88 -33.40
CA ALA A 3 8.83 -12.93 -32.33
C ALA A 3 7.62 -12.95 -31.39
N TYR A 4 7.83 -13.40 -30.16
CA TYR A 4 6.83 -13.36 -29.09
C TYR A 4 6.69 -11.90 -28.64
N ALA A 5 5.87 -11.13 -29.36
CA ALA A 5 5.52 -9.79 -28.92
C ALA A 5 4.66 -9.94 -27.66
N LYS A 6 5.16 -9.48 -26.51
CA LYS A 6 4.38 -9.48 -25.27
C LYS A 6 3.09 -8.69 -25.48
N THR A 7 1.95 -9.27 -25.12
CA THR A 7 0.67 -8.57 -25.17
C THR A 7 0.64 -7.47 -24.10
N VAL A 8 -0.25 -6.49 -24.25
CA VAL A 8 -0.43 -5.41 -23.26
C VAL A 8 -0.79 -6.01 -21.88
N GLU A 9 -1.56 -7.09 -21.86
CA GLU A 9 -1.87 -7.85 -20.63
C GLU A 9 -0.63 -8.42 -19.97
N GLU A 10 0.30 -8.99 -20.74
CA GLU A 10 1.56 -9.52 -20.22
C GLU A 10 2.44 -8.41 -19.63
N ILE A 11 2.46 -7.23 -20.25
CA ILE A 11 3.22 -6.07 -19.74
C ILE A 11 2.61 -5.58 -18.43
N ILE A 12 1.29 -5.39 -18.38
CA ILE A 12 0.57 -4.97 -17.18
C ILE A 12 0.76 -6.00 -16.06
N GLY A 13 0.62 -7.29 -16.37
CA GLY A 13 0.80 -8.38 -15.42
C GLY A 13 2.18 -8.39 -14.78
N VAL A 14 3.25 -8.23 -15.59
CA VAL A 14 4.64 -8.19 -15.09
C VAL A 14 4.90 -6.96 -14.23
N VAL A 15 4.41 -5.78 -14.62
CA VAL A 15 4.58 -4.56 -13.80
C VAL A 15 3.85 -4.72 -12.47
N VAL A 16 2.65 -5.30 -12.47
CA VAL A 16 1.89 -5.54 -11.24
C VAL A 16 2.63 -6.55 -10.34
N SER A 17 3.00 -7.72 -10.86
CA SER A 17 3.59 -8.80 -10.05
C SER A 17 4.99 -8.49 -9.55
N GLU A 18 5.84 -7.92 -10.40
CA GLU A 18 7.28 -7.76 -10.11
C GLU A 18 7.60 -6.42 -9.45
N ILE A 19 6.74 -5.41 -9.61
CA ILE A 19 7.01 -4.05 -9.12
C ILE A 19 5.97 -3.64 -8.09
N LEU A 20 4.68 -3.62 -8.44
CA LEU A 20 3.66 -3.10 -7.53
C LEU A 20 3.44 -3.99 -6.32
N THR A 21 3.25 -5.30 -6.49
CA THR A 21 3.01 -6.23 -5.37
C THR A 21 4.10 -6.18 -4.30
N PRO A 22 5.42 -6.26 -4.61
CA PRO A 22 6.45 -6.18 -3.58
C PRO A 22 6.53 -4.81 -2.91
N ILE A 23 6.36 -3.71 -3.66
CA ILE A 23 6.35 -2.34 -3.09
C ILE A 23 5.16 -2.17 -2.13
N VAL A 24 3.95 -2.58 -2.55
CA VAL A 24 2.74 -2.53 -1.73
C VAL A 24 2.91 -3.36 -0.47
N THR A 25 3.46 -4.57 -0.59
CA THR A 25 3.72 -5.46 0.56
C THR A 25 4.70 -4.83 1.55
N LEU A 26 5.78 -4.23 1.05
CA LEU A 26 6.78 -3.55 1.88
C LEU A 26 6.18 -2.34 2.60
N LEU A 27 5.44 -1.49 1.88
CA LEU A 27 4.80 -0.31 2.45
C LEU A 27 3.71 -0.67 3.45
N PHE A 28 2.99 -1.77 3.22
CA PHE A 28 2.01 -2.30 4.17
C PHE A 28 2.67 -2.70 5.49
N ALA A 29 3.79 -3.43 5.44
CA ALA A 29 4.55 -3.79 6.63
C ALA A 29 5.02 -2.54 7.41
N LEU A 30 5.56 -1.55 6.70
CA LEU A 30 5.99 -0.28 7.30
C LEU A 30 4.82 0.50 7.92
N ALA A 31 3.67 0.55 7.26
CA ALA A 31 2.47 1.23 7.76
C ALA A 31 1.96 0.58 9.06
N ILE A 32 1.96 -0.75 9.14
CA ILE A 32 1.61 -1.48 10.37
C ILE A 32 2.60 -1.15 11.49
N ILE A 33 3.91 -1.16 11.20
CA ILE A 33 4.94 -0.85 12.20
C ILE A 33 4.73 0.55 12.75
N LEU A 34 4.54 1.56 11.89
CA LEU A 34 4.28 2.95 12.31
C LEU A 34 2.98 3.08 13.09
N PHE A 35 1.93 2.36 12.69
CA PHE A 35 0.66 2.35 13.40
C PHE A 35 0.79 1.79 14.81
N ILE A 36 1.44 0.63 14.96
CA ILE A 36 1.69 -0.02 16.25
C ILE A 36 2.60 0.86 17.11
N TRP A 37 3.66 1.44 16.53
CA TRP A 37 4.53 2.37 17.23
C TRP A 37 3.76 3.57 17.79
N GLY A 38 2.84 4.14 16.99
CA GLY A 38 1.96 5.21 17.43
C GLY A 38 1.03 4.80 18.59
N ILE A 39 0.49 3.57 18.57
CA ILE A 39 -0.29 3.03 19.70
C ILE A 39 0.58 2.94 20.96
N VAL A 40 1.77 2.37 20.85
CA VAL A 40 2.69 2.21 21.99
C VAL A 40 3.06 3.57 22.58
N GLU A 41 3.42 4.56 21.77
CA GLU A 41 3.70 5.92 22.23
C GLU A 41 2.49 6.59 22.86
N PHE A 42 1.31 6.43 22.27
CA PHE A 42 0.07 6.99 22.81
C PHE A 42 -0.26 6.42 24.19
N LEU A 43 0.02 5.14 24.42
CA LEU A 43 -0.22 4.46 25.69
C LEU A 43 0.83 4.80 26.75
N ILE A 44 2.13 4.78 26.41
CA ILE A 44 3.23 5.02 27.38
C ILE A 44 3.29 6.48 27.83
N TYR A 45 2.97 7.42 26.94
CA TYR A 45 3.03 8.86 27.23
C TYR A 45 1.66 9.46 27.51
N SER A 46 0.76 8.70 28.15
CA SER A 46 -0.62 9.13 28.44
C SER A 46 -0.74 10.48 29.15
N ASP A 47 0.27 10.80 29.96
CA ASP A 47 0.33 11.96 30.87
C ASP A 47 1.15 13.12 30.30
N ASN A 48 1.80 12.93 29.15
CA ASN A 48 2.55 13.97 28.44
C ASN A 48 1.82 14.30 27.14
N GLU A 49 1.10 15.43 27.13
CA GLU A 49 0.25 15.81 25.99
C GLU A 49 1.02 15.95 24.67
N GLU A 50 2.26 16.46 24.72
CA GLU A 50 3.10 16.63 23.53
C GLU A 50 3.45 15.27 22.92
N LYS A 51 4.00 14.35 23.72
CA LYS A 51 4.38 13.00 23.25
C LYS A 51 3.16 12.16 22.86
N LYS A 52 2.04 12.32 23.56
CA LYS A 52 0.76 11.71 23.20
C LYS A 52 0.27 12.17 21.82
N SER A 53 0.46 13.45 21.49
CA SER A 53 0.12 13.98 20.17
C SER A 53 0.98 13.38 19.05
N ILE A 54 2.26 13.10 19.34
CA ILE A 54 3.18 12.42 18.43
C ILE A 54 2.69 10.99 18.15
N GLY A 55 2.35 10.23 19.20
CA GLY A 55 1.79 8.88 19.05
C GLY A 55 0.54 8.85 18.17
N LYS A 56 -0.40 9.78 18.41
CA LYS A 56 -1.59 9.95 17.54
C LYS A 56 -1.20 10.22 16.08
N ARG A 57 -0.19 11.07 15.83
CA ARG A 57 0.27 11.38 14.48
C ARG A 57 0.84 10.13 13.79
N HIS A 58 1.62 9.31 14.49
CA HIS A 58 2.12 8.05 13.95
C HIS A 58 0.97 7.06 13.64
N MET A 59 -0.07 6.99 14.49
CA MET A 59 -1.27 6.20 14.18
C MET A 59 -1.95 6.69 12.90
N VAL A 60 -2.13 8.00 12.73
CA VAL A 60 -2.76 8.57 11.54
C VAL A 60 -1.95 8.29 10.28
N TRP A 61 -0.62 8.45 10.32
CA TRP A 61 0.24 8.10 9.18
C TRP A 61 0.17 6.63 8.82
N GLY A 62 0.13 5.74 9.82
CA GLY A 62 -0.10 4.31 9.61
C GLY A 62 -1.42 4.04 8.90
N ILE A 63 -2.53 4.65 9.36
CA ILE A 63 -3.85 4.50 8.74
C ILE A 63 -3.87 5.02 7.30
N ILE A 64 -3.27 6.19 7.03
CA ILE A 64 -3.16 6.75 5.68
C ILE A 64 -2.38 5.79 4.78
N GLY A 65 -1.26 5.23 5.27
CA GLY A 65 -0.49 4.24 4.54
C GLY A 65 -1.33 3.01 4.16
N LEU A 66 -2.09 2.47 5.12
CA LEU A 66 -3.00 1.34 4.87
C LEU A 66 -4.11 1.68 3.85
N ALA A 67 -4.69 2.88 3.94
CA ALA A 67 -5.73 3.32 3.02
C ALA A 67 -5.21 3.44 1.57
N ILE A 68 -3.99 3.96 1.38
CA ILE A 68 -3.34 4.03 0.07
C ILE A 68 -3.14 2.62 -0.52
N MET A 69 -2.73 1.63 0.30
CA MET A 69 -2.56 0.26 -0.21
C MET A 69 -3.88 -0.34 -0.72
N ILE A 70 -4.99 -0.08 -0.04
CA ILE A 70 -6.32 -0.52 -0.48
C ILE A 70 -6.69 0.18 -1.80
N ALA A 71 -6.45 1.49 -1.89
CA ALA A 71 -6.71 2.26 -3.10
C ALA A 71 -5.91 1.76 -4.31
N VAL A 72 -4.63 1.45 -4.14
CA VAL A 72 -3.76 0.90 -5.20
C VAL A 72 -4.32 -0.43 -5.73
N ASN A 73 -4.67 -1.36 -4.85
CA ASN A 73 -5.25 -2.65 -5.26
C ASN A 73 -6.59 -2.45 -6.01
N GLY A 74 -7.43 -1.51 -5.56
CA GLY A 74 -8.67 -1.16 -6.24
C GLY A 74 -8.44 -0.60 -7.65
N ILE A 75 -7.46 0.29 -7.81
CA ILE A 75 -7.09 0.86 -9.11
C ILE A 75 -6.56 -0.23 -10.04
N VAL A 76 -5.66 -1.11 -9.56
CA VAL A 76 -5.12 -2.22 -10.36
C VAL A 76 -6.24 -3.14 -10.83
N TRP A 77 -7.15 -3.53 -9.93
CA TRP A 77 -8.30 -4.36 -10.29
C TRP A 77 -9.20 -3.69 -11.34
N MET A 78 -9.46 -2.39 -11.20
CA MET A 78 -10.25 -1.63 -12.18
C MET A 78 -9.56 -1.60 -13.55
N LEU A 79 -8.25 -1.34 -13.60
CA LEU A 79 -7.48 -1.28 -14.84
C LEU A 79 -7.45 -2.63 -15.57
N VAL A 80 -7.23 -3.72 -14.84
CA VAL A 80 -7.21 -5.08 -15.41
C VAL A 80 -8.58 -5.44 -15.99
N ASN A 81 -9.66 -5.17 -15.26
CA ASN A 81 -11.02 -5.47 -15.74
C ASN A 81 -11.44 -4.58 -16.90
N PHE A 82 -11.05 -3.32 -16.90
CA PHE A 82 -11.31 -2.41 -18.02
C PHE A 82 -10.67 -2.93 -19.31
N TRP A 83 -9.41 -3.37 -19.24
CA TRP A 83 -8.73 -3.93 -20.39
C TRP A 83 -9.38 -5.24 -20.86
N ALA A 84 -9.67 -6.16 -19.94
CA ALA A 84 -10.35 -7.43 -20.23
C ALA A 84 -11.77 -7.26 -20.82
N SER A 85 -12.39 -6.09 -20.66
CA SER A 85 -13.69 -5.78 -21.25
C SER A 85 -13.60 -5.29 -22.71
N ILE A 86 -12.43 -4.86 -23.16
CA ILE A 86 -12.22 -4.25 -24.48
C ILE A 86 -11.42 -5.16 -25.41
N SER A 87 -10.60 -6.08 -24.87
CA SER A 87 -9.98 -7.18 -25.63
C SER A 87 -10.98 -8.29 -25.97
#